data_AF-A0AAU1J5U3-F1
#
_entry.id   AF-A0AAU1J5U3-F1
#
_cell.length_a   1.000
_cell.length_b   1.000
_cell.length_c   1.000
_cell.angle_alpha   90.00
_cell.angle_beta   90.00
_cell.angle_gamma   90.00
#
_symmetry.space_group_name_H-M   'P 1'
#
loop_
_entity.id
_entity.type
_entity.pdbx_description
1 polymer ?
#
loop_
_entity_poly.entity_id
_entity_poly.type
_entity_poly.pdbx_seq_one_letter_code
_entity_poly.pdbx_strand_id
1 'polypeptide(L)' 'MRIGPVVTVADAETVGVWLRGGMPDDGTLPERLRAAPAPWQVARLN' A
#
# COMPACT_ATOMS: atom_id res chain seq x y z
N MET A 1 -2.78 -7.49 -1.59
CA MET A 1 -2.49 -6.21 -0.89
C MET A 1 -1.15 -5.69 -1.40
N ARG A 2 -1.05 -4.43 -1.83
CA ARG A 2 0.19 -3.83 -2.34
C ARG A 2 0.48 -2.54 -1.58
N ILE A 3 1.66 -2.45 -0.98
CA ILE A 3 2.14 -1.23 -0.32
C ILE A 3 2.61 -0.27 -1.41
N GLY A 4 2.20 0.98 -1.29
CA GLY A 4 2.65 2.07 -2.15
C GLY A 4 4.13 2.39 -1.99
N PRO A 5 4.67 3.31 -2.78
CA PRO A 5 6.05 3.75 -2.63
C PRO A 5 6.28 4.34 -1.23
N VAL A 6 7.38 3.98 -0.59
CA VAL A 6 7.85 4.55 0.69
C VAL A 6 8.78 5.70 0.33
N VAL A 7 8.26 6.93 0.38
CA VAL A 7 8.98 8.12 -0.12
C VAL A 7 9.63 8.90 1.02
N THR A 8 9.07 8.77 2.23
CA THR A 8 9.51 9.50 3.42
C THR A 8 9.86 8.58 4.58
N VAL A 9 10.63 9.10 5.55
CA VAL A 9 10.91 8.37 6.80
C VAL A 9 9.62 8.08 7.57
N ALA A 10 8.64 8.98 7.53
CA ALA A 10 7.33 8.77 8.14
C ALA A 10 6.59 7.58 7.51
N ASP A 11 6.72 7.36 6.19
CA ASP A 11 6.14 6.19 5.52
C ASP A 11 6.79 4.89 6.05
N ALA A 12 8.12 4.90 6.22
CA ALA A 12 8.85 3.74 6.75
C ALA A 12 8.45 3.42 8.20
N GLU A 13 8.29 4.44 9.06
CA GLU A 13 7.80 4.26 10.43
C GLU A 13 6.39 3.67 10.45
N THR A 14 5.53 4.13 9.54
CA THR A 14 4.17 3.58 9.37
C THR A 14 4.19 2.10 9.07
N VAL A 15 5.00 1.69 8.09
CA VAL A 15 5.12 0.30 7.68
C VAL A 15 5.64 -0.53 8.86
N GLY A 16 6.62 -0.01 9.59
CA GLY A 16 7.17 -0.66 10.77
C GLY A 16 6.13 -0.91 11.87
N VAL A 17 5.30 0.10 12.18
CA VAL A 17 4.21 -0.03 13.16
C VAL A 17 3.17 -1.04 12.68
N TRP A 18 2.79 -1.00 11.40
CA TRP A 18 1.81 -1.92 10.82
C TRP A 18 2.32 -3.37 10.83
N LEU A 19 3.56 -3.61 10.40
CA LEU A 19 4.18 -4.94 10.44
C LEU A 19 4.30 -5.49 11.85
N ARG A 20 4.62 -4.64 12.83
CA ARG A 20 4.75 -5.03 14.24
C ARG A 20 3.39 -5.32 14.89
N GLY A 21 2.32 -4.65 14.44
CA GLY A 21 0.96 -4.88 14.90
C GLY A 21 0.37 -6.23 14.46
N GLY A 22 0.99 -6.88 13.47
CA GLY A 22 0.45 -8.10 12.86
C GLY A 22 -0.54 -7.78 11.73
N MET A 23 -0.64 -8.70 10.77
CA MET A 23 -1.59 -8.57 9.66
C MET A 23 -3.02 -8.63 10.23
N PRO A 24 -3.85 -7.61 10.03
CA PRO A 24 -5.25 -7.70 10.42
C PRO A 24 -5.95 -8.72 9.52
N ASP A 25 -6.89 -9.50 10.08
CA ASP A 25 -7.55 -10.61 9.37
C ASP A 25 -8.32 -10.17 8.11
N ASP A 26 -8.71 -8.89 8.07
CA ASP A 26 -9.38 -8.23 6.95
C ASP A 26 -8.41 -7.71 5.87
N GLY A 27 -7.10 -7.84 6.08
CA GLY A 27 -6.06 -7.39 5.16
C GLY A 27 -6.10 -5.88 4.90
N THR A 28 -6.58 -5.08 5.86
CA THR A 28 -6.66 -3.63 5.72
C THR A 28 -5.30 -2.96 5.86
N LEU A 29 -5.00 -2.05 4.92
CA LEU A 29 -3.78 -1.24 4.89
C LEU A 29 -4.13 0.21 5.29
N PRO A 30 -3.31 0.89 6.11
CA PRO A 30 -3.45 2.32 6.34
C PRO A 30 -3.52 3.09 5.01
N GLU A 31 -4.43 4.06 4.91
CA GLU A 31 -4.70 4.80 3.68
C GLU A 31 -3.44 5.44 3.07
N ARG A 32 -2.57 5.99 3.93
CA ARG A 32 -1.28 6.59 3.54
C ARG A 32 -0.29 5.62 2.88
N LEU A 33 -0.44 4.32 3.12
CA LEU A 33 0.38 3.26 2.53
C LEU A 33 -0.30 2.58 1.35
N ARG A 34 -1.57 2.89 1.08
CA ARG A 34 -2.31 2.30 -0.04
C ARG A 34 -1.74 2.83 -1.34
N ALA A 35 -1.17 1.92 -2.14
CA ALA A 35 -0.80 2.24 -3.51
C ALA A 35 -2.06 2.74 -4.23
N ALA A 36 -1.95 3.89 -4.91
CA ALA A 36 -3.00 4.32 -5.81
C ALA A 36 -3.29 3.17 -6.79
N PRO A 37 -4.57 2.85 -7.06
CA PRO A 37 -4.88 1.88 -8.09
C PRO A 37 -4.16 2.32 -9.36
N ALA A 38 -3.41 1.41 -9.98
CA ALA A 38 -2.78 1.71 -11.28
C ALA A 38 -3.88 2.29 -12.18
N PRO A 39 -3.65 3.41 -12.89
CA PRO A 39 -4.63 3.89 -13.85
C PRO A 39 -4.93 2.71 -14.76
N TRP A 40 -6.21 2.36 -14.92
CA TRP A 40 -6.63 1.21 -15.70
C TRP A 40 -6.31 1.48 -17.17
N GLN A 41 -5.04 1.36 -17.56
CA GLN A 41 -4.66 1.15 -18.95
C GLN A 41 -5.07 -0.27 -19.27
N VAL A 42 -6.38 -0.42 -19.52
CA VAL A 42 -6.85 -1.36 -20.51
C VAL A 42 -6.21 -0.92 -21.81
N ALA A 43 -4.98 -1.36 -22.05
CA ALA A 43 -4.49 -1.45 -23.41
C ALA A 43 -5.46 -2.42 -24.09
N ARG A 44 -6.49 -1.87 -24.76
CA ARG A 44 -7.19 -2.61 -25.82
C ARG A 44 -6.13 -2.86 -26.87
N LEU A 45 -5.39 -3.94 -26.69
CA LEU A 45 -4.66 -4.56 -27.76
C LEU A 45 -5.73 -4.98 -28.77
N ASN A 46 -5.68 -4.35 -29.94
CA ASN A 46 -6.54 -4.67 -31.08
C ASN A 46 -6.35 -6.12 -31.50
#